data_AF-A0A2X1JP88-F1
#
_entry.id   AF-A0A2X1JP88-F1
#
_cell.length_a   1.000
_cell.length_b   1.000
_cell.length_c   1.000
_cell.angle_alpha   90.00
_cell.angle_beta   90.00
_cell.angle_gamma   90.00
#
_symmetry.space_group_name_H-M   'P 1'
#
loop_
_entity.id
_entity.type
_entity.pdbx_description
1 polymer ?
#
loop_
_entity_poly.entity_id
_entity_poly.type
_entity_poly.pdbx_seq_one_letter_code
_entity_poly.pdbx_strand_id
1 'polypeptide(L)'
;MLTNGAIYPQHAAPRGWLRLRLLNGCNARSLNFATSDNRPLYVIASDGGLLPEPVKVSELPVLMGERFEVLVEVNDNKPFDLVTLPVSQMGMAIAPFDKPHPVMRIQPIAISASGALPDTLSSLPALPSLEGLTVRKLQLSMDPMLDMMGMQMLMEKYGDQAMAGMDHSQMMGHMGTAI
;
A
#
# COMPACT_ATOMS: atom_id res chain seq x y z
N MET A 1 14.12 1.50 -0.89
CA MET A 1 12.94 1.98 -0.14
C MET A 1 13.41 2.99 0.90
N LEU A 2 12.68 4.09 1.11
CA LEU A 2 12.93 5.02 2.23
C LEU A 2 11.69 5.07 3.13
N THR A 3 11.91 5.28 4.42
CA THR A 3 10.87 5.50 5.42
C THR A 3 11.27 6.72 6.24
N ASN A 4 10.50 7.80 6.13
CA ASN A 4 10.84 9.13 6.66
C ASN A 4 12.27 9.58 6.28
N GLY A 5 12.69 9.27 5.04
CA GLY A 5 14.03 9.62 4.52
C GLY A 5 15.16 8.66 4.91
N ALA A 6 14.92 7.68 5.78
CA ALA A 6 15.93 6.70 6.20
C ALA A 6 15.78 5.36 5.46
N ILE A 7 16.88 4.63 5.27
CA ILE A 7 16.88 3.25 4.76
C ILE A 7 16.63 2.31 5.95
N TYR A 8 15.53 1.56 5.91
CA TYR A 8 15.12 0.55 6.90
C TYR A 8 15.37 0.98 8.37
N PRO A 9 14.74 2.07 8.84
CA PRO A 9 14.90 2.52 10.20
C PRO A 9 14.25 1.56 11.20
N GLN A 10 14.59 1.76 12.48
CA GLN A 10 13.87 1.15 13.59
C GLN A 10 13.13 2.22 14.40
N HIS A 11 11.96 1.85 14.93
CA HIS A 11 11.15 2.68 15.81
C HIS A 11 10.88 1.95 17.12
N ALA A 12 11.30 2.55 18.24
CA ALA A 12 11.04 2.05 19.58
C ALA A 12 9.58 2.38 19.98
N ALA A 13 8.76 1.35 20.19
CA ALA A 13 7.33 1.50 20.47
C ALA A 13 6.97 0.92 21.85
N PRO A 14 6.20 1.66 22.68
CA PRO A 14 5.69 1.13 23.95
C PRO A 14 4.73 -0.05 23.71
N ARG A 15 4.62 -0.93 24.70
CA ARG A 15 3.70 -2.06 24.70
C ARG A 15 2.25 -1.61 24.64
N GLY A 16 1.43 -2.25 23.82
CA GLY A 16 0.02 -1.89 23.60
C GLY A 16 -0.20 -1.48 22.14
N TRP A 17 -1.02 -0.46 21.93
CA TRP A 17 -1.35 0.01 20.57
C TRP A 17 -0.35 1.03 20.03
N LEU A 18 0.27 0.71 18.90
CA LEU A 18 1.04 1.65 18.10
C LEU A 18 0.18 2.17 16.95
N ARG A 19 0.01 3.49 16.86
CA ARG A 19 -0.68 4.16 15.75
C ARG A 19 0.33 4.60 14.70
N LEU A 20 0.17 4.11 13.47
CA LEU A 20 0.98 4.50 12.31
C LEU A 20 0.14 5.34 11.36
N ARG A 21 0.68 6.47 10.92
CA ARG A 21 0.10 7.30 9.84
C ARG A 21 0.88 7.03 8.57
N LEU A 22 0.39 6.08 7.78
CA LEU A 22 1.04 5.63 6.56
C LEU A 22 0.73 6.61 5.44
N LEU A 23 1.76 6.99 4.69
CA LEU A 23 1.67 7.77 3.46
C LEU A 23 2.47 7.05 2.40
N ASN A 24 1.86 6.75 1.25
CA ASN A 24 2.62 6.37 0.07
C ASN A 24 3.09 7.64 -0.66
N GLY A 25 4.32 8.06 -0.35
CA GLY A 25 4.97 9.20 -0.99
C GLY A 25 5.73 8.87 -2.28
N CYS A 26 5.50 7.69 -2.90
CA CYS A 26 6.17 7.30 -4.13
C CYS A 26 5.56 7.99 -5.35
N ASN A 27 6.38 8.31 -6.35
CA ASN A 27 5.88 8.93 -7.59
C ASN A 27 4.93 8.01 -8.37
N ALA A 28 5.24 6.71 -8.46
CA ALA A 28 4.52 5.78 -9.32
C ALA A 28 4.30 4.38 -8.72
N ARG A 29 4.93 4.06 -7.58
CA ARG A 29 4.88 2.72 -6.98
C ARG A 29 3.69 2.61 -6.02
N SER A 30 2.75 1.72 -6.29
CA SER A 30 1.80 1.26 -5.27
C SER A 30 2.51 0.41 -4.21
N LEU A 31 2.02 0.45 -2.98
CA LEU A 31 2.53 -0.33 -1.86
C LEU A 31 1.40 -1.21 -1.31
N ASN A 32 1.77 -2.29 -0.64
CA ASN A 32 0.83 -3.16 0.06
C ASN A 32 1.41 -3.52 1.44
N PHE A 33 1.03 -2.78 2.48
CA PHE A 33 1.63 -2.92 3.80
C PHE A 33 1.12 -4.16 4.53
N ALA A 34 2.03 -4.89 5.16
CA ALA A 34 1.72 -6.01 6.05
C ALA A 34 2.74 -6.05 7.19
N THR A 35 2.61 -7.01 8.09
CA THR A 35 3.60 -7.25 9.16
C THR A 35 4.37 -8.54 8.89
N SER A 36 5.66 -8.58 9.27
CA SER A 36 6.53 -9.75 9.02
C SER A 36 6.07 -11.04 9.69
N ASP A 37 5.24 -10.95 10.74
CA ASP A 37 4.71 -12.09 11.48
C ASP A 37 3.18 -12.24 11.35
N ASN A 38 2.61 -11.61 10.33
CA ASN A 38 1.18 -11.69 9.96
C ASN A 38 0.21 -11.20 11.05
N ARG A 39 0.68 -10.42 12.03
CA ARG A 39 -0.22 -9.74 12.97
C ARG A 39 -1.05 -8.69 12.21
N PRO A 40 -2.34 -8.52 12.55
CA PRO A 40 -3.24 -7.67 11.81
C PRO A 40 -2.89 -6.18 11.95
N LEU A 41 -3.29 -5.41 10.94
CA LEU A 41 -3.42 -3.96 11.00
C LEU A 41 -4.90 -3.61 11.19
N TYR A 42 -5.19 -2.66 12.06
CA TYR A 42 -6.54 -2.14 12.29
C TYR A 42 -6.64 -0.75 11.67
N VAL A 43 -7.23 -0.65 10.49
CA VAL A 43 -7.42 0.63 9.80
C VAL A 43 -8.46 1.46 10.54
N ILE A 44 -8.10 2.67 10.93
CA ILE A 44 -8.95 3.58 11.69
C ILE A 44 -9.25 4.89 10.94
N ALA A 45 -8.49 5.20 9.89
CA ALA A 45 -8.70 6.39 9.07
C ALA A 45 -8.21 6.16 7.64
N SER A 46 -8.83 6.87 6.69
CA SER A 46 -8.35 7.05 5.32
C SER A 46 -7.99 8.51 5.06
N ASP A 47 -7.75 8.87 3.80
CA ASP A 47 -7.46 10.22 3.32
C ASP A 47 -8.26 11.36 3.97
N GLY A 48 -9.56 11.14 4.14
CA GLY A 48 -10.53 12.15 4.59
C GLY A 48 -10.81 12.16 6.09
N GLY A 49 -10.25 11.22 6.87
CA GLY A 49 -10.46 11.13 8.30
C GLY A 49 -10.86 9.74 8.78
N LEU A 50 -11.45 9.69 9.98
CA LEU A 50 -11.78 8.45 10.68
C LEU A 50 -12.82 7.63 9.92
N LEU A 51 -12.67 6.30 9.98
CA LEU A 51 -13.70 5.33 9.62
C LEU A 51 -14.81 5.32 10.70
N PRO A 52 -15.98 4.69 10.47
CA PRO A 52 -17.00 4.58 11.50
C PRO A 52 -16.60 3.61 12.61
N GLU A 53 -15.86 2.55 12.26
CA GLU A 53 -15.31 1.53 13.15
C GLU A 53 -13.97 1.03 12.59
N PRO A 54 -13.10 0.39 13.41
CA PRO A 54 -11.85 -0.17 12.92
C PRO A 54 -12.07 -1.33 11.94
N VAL A 55 -11.37 -1.30 10.81
CA VAL A 55 -11.38 -2.41 9.83
C VAL A 55 -10.10 -3.21 9.96
N LYS A 56 -10.22 -4.46 10.42
CA LYS A 56 -9.10 -5.39 10.58
C LYS A 56 -8.68 -5.96 9.22
N VAL A 57 -7.39 -5.84 8.88
CA VAL A 57 -6.81 -6.36 7.63
C VAL A 57 -5.50 -7.11 7.89
N SER A 58 -5.19 -8.09 7.05
CA SER A 58 -3.87 -8.76 7.02
C SER A 58 -2.84 -8.00 6.19
N GLU A 59 -3.31 -7.30 5.16
CA GLU A 59 -2.53 -6.49 4.25
C GLU A 59 -3.33 -5.24 3.86
N LEU A 60 -2.63 -4.17 3.48
CA LEU A 60 -3.22 -2.87 3.21
C LEU A 60 -2.60 -2.26 1.95
N PRO A 61 -3.26 -2.38 0.78
CA PRO A 61 -2.91 -1.65 -0.42
C PRO A 61 -3.02 -0.13 -0.20
N VAL A 62 -2.00 0.61 -0.64
CA VAL A 62 -1.96 2.09 -0.56
C VAL A 62 -1.40 2.63 -1.88
N LEU A 63 -2.23 3.35 -2.62
CA LEU A 63 -1.87 4.00 -3.88
C LEU A 63 -1.07 5.28 -3.64
N MET A 64 -0.43 5.79 -4.69
CA MET A 64 0.40 6.99 -4.62
C MET A 64 -0.40 8.19 -4.12
N GLY A 65 0.07 8.82 -3.04
CA GLY A 65 -0.57 9.97 -2.40
C GLY A 65 -1.64 9.62 -1.36
N GLU A 66 -2.07 8.37 -1.26
CA GLU A 66 -3.04 7.95 -0.23
C GLU A 66 -2.41 7.90 1.17
N ARG A 67 -3.26 8.12 2.18
CA ARG A 67 -2.94 8.02 3.60
C ARG A 67 -3.93 7.10 4.29
N PHE A 68 -3.39 6.24 5.13
CA PHE A 68 -4.18 5.45 6.08
C PHE A 68 -3.58 5.56 7.46
N GLU A 69 -4.44 5.60 8.47
CA GLU A 69 -4.00 5.44 9.84
C GLU A 69 -4.39 4.06 10.33
N VAL A 70 -3.41 3.33 10.89
CA VAL A 70 -3.61 1.98 11.41
C VAL A 70 -3.15 1.89 12.86
N LEU A 71 -3.82 1.06 13.65
CA LEU A 71 -3.31 0.55 14.91
C LEU A 71 -2.73 -0.84 14.70
N VAL A 72 -1.58 -1.10 15.30
CA VAL A 72 -0.94 -2.43 15.34
C VAL A 72 -0.52 -2.74 16.77
N GLU A 73 -0.70 -3.98 17.18
CA GLU A 73 -0.37 -4.42 18.53
C GLU A 73 1.14 -4.64 18.70
N VAL A 74 1.70 -4.06 19.75
CA VAL A 74 3.09 -4.22 20.17
C VAL A 74 3.13 -5.02 21.47
N ASN A 75 3.53 -6.28 21.35
CA ASN A 75 3.67 -7.22 22.46
C ASN A 75 5.12 -7.29 22.95
N ASP A 76 5.32 -7.59 24.23
CA ASP A 76 6.64 -7.68 24.85
C ASP A 76 7.54 -8.70 24.12
N ASN A 77 8.83 -8.36 24.02
CA ASN A 77 9.90 -9.23 23.54
C ASN A 77 9.76 -9.80 22.12
N LYS A 78 8.84 -9.27 21.30
CA LYS A 78 8.66 -9.73 19.91
C LYS A 78 8.75 -8.57 18.91
N PRO A 79 9.97 -8.14 18.54
CA PRO A 79 10.18 -7.23 17.43
C PRO A 79 9.59 -7.80 16.14
N PHE A 80 9.12 -6.93 15.27
CA PHE A 80 8.57 -7.30 13.97
C PHE A 80 8.81 -6.16 12.98
N ASP A 81 8.73 -6.45 11.69
CA ASP A 81 8.84 -5.42 10.66
C ASP A 81 7.46 -5.06 10.12
N LEU A 82 7.27 -3.77 9.85
CA LEU A 82 6.35 -3.36 8.81
C LEU A 82 7.02 -3.67 7.47
N VAL A 83 6.33 -4.38 6.60
CA VAL A 83 6.81 -4.76 5.26
C VAL A 83 5.87 -4.21 4.19
N THR A 84 6.34 -4.09 2.96
CA THR A 84 5.46 -4.05 1.78
C THR A 84 5.55 -5.35 1.03
N LEU A 85 4.42 -5.89 0.60
CA LEU A 85 4.33 -7.06 -0.26
C LEU A 85 4.55 -6.67 -1.73
N PRO A 86 4.93 -7.63 -2.61
CA PRO A 86 4.91 -7.42 -4.05
C PRO A 86 3.51 -7.01 -4.53
N VAL A 87 3.47 -6.14 -5.52
CA VAL A 87 2.23 -5.63 -6.12
C VAL A 87 2.13 -6.07 -7.57
N SER A 88 0.90 -6.35 -8.03
CA SER A 88 0.62 -6.56 -9.46
C SER A 88 0.53 -5.20 -10.14
N GLN A 89 1.71 -4.63 -10.38
CA GLN A 89 1.86 -3.38 -11.11
C GLN A 89 3.13 -3.48 -11.94
N MET A 90 2.99 -3.16 -13.21
CA MET A 90 4.05 -3.09 -14.20
C MET A 90 5.31 -2.35 -13.70
N GLY A 91 6.45 -3.01 -13.82
CA GLY A 91 7.76 -2.54 -13.36
C GLY A 91 7.96 -2.53 -11.84
N MET A 92 6.93 -2.81 -11.05
CA MET A 92 7.00 -2.69 -9.59
C MET A 92 7.37 -3.98 -8.88
N ALA A 93 7.29 -5.14 -9.53
CA ALA A 93 7.74 -6.43 -8.98
C ALA A 93 9.20 -6.78 -9.36
N ILE A 94 9.99 -5.81 -9.80
CA ILE A 94 11.44 -5.97 -10.04
C ILE A 94 12.17 -5.99 -8.69
N ALA A 95 13.19 -6.85 -8.56
CA ALA A 95 14.04 -6.92 -7.38
C ALA A 95 14.56 -5.52 -6.96
N PRO A 96 14.53 -5.18 -5.66
CA PRO A 96 14.28 -6.06 -4.51
C PRO A 96 12.79 -6.20 -4.09
N PHE A 97 11.83 -5.77 -4.92
CA PHE A 97 10.39 -5.75 -4.61
C PHE A 97 9.60 -6.94 -5.18
N ASP A 98 10.31 -7.95 -5.70
CA ASP A 98 9.80 -9.26 -6.13
C ASP A 98 9.36 -10.14 -4.96
N LYS A 99 9.67 -9.71 -3.73
CA LYS A 99 9.36 -10.38 -2.46
C LYS A 99 8.97 -9.35 -1.39
N PRO A 100 8.43 -9.78 -0.24
CA PRO A 100 8.17 -8.87 0.89
C PRO A 100 9.43 -8.07 1.24
N HIS A 101 9.31 -6.75 1.19
CA HIS A 101 10.43 -5.82 1.42
C HIS A 101 10.22 -5.07 2.74
N PRO A 102 11.19 -5.11 3.68
CA PRO A 102 11.11 -4.37 4.94
C PRO A 102 10.99 -2.86 4.73
N VAL A 103 10.12 -2.23 5.51
CA VAL A 103 9.90 -0.79 5.56
C VAL A 103 10.58 -0.23 6.81
N MET A 104 10.20 -0.71 8.00
CA MET A 104 10.84 -0.36 9.27
C MET A 104 10.70 -1.47 10.30
N ARG A 105 11.66 -1.56 11.22
CA ARG A 105 11.58 -2.44 12.40
C ARG A 105 10.81 -1.75 13.51
N ILE A 106 9.85 -2.44 14.12
CA ILE A 106 9.18 -2.00 15.35
C ILE A 106 9.83 -2.76 16.51
N GLN A 107 10.44 -2.00 17.43
CA GLN A 107 11.17 -2.51 18.58
C GLN A 107 10.35 -2.26 19.86
N PRO A 108 9.76 -3.29 20.49
CA PRO A 108 9.05 -3.13 21.76
C PRO A 108 9.97 -2.60 22.85
N ILE A 109 9.47 -1.69 23.67
CA ILE A 109 10.11 -1.23 24.92
C ILE A 109 9.21 -1.52 26.12
N ALA A 110 9.83 -1.73 27.29
CA ALA A 110 9.16 -2.09 28.55
C ALA A 110 8.42 -0.90 29.21
N ILE A 111 7.69 -0.12 28.41
CA ILE A 111 6.82 0.97 28.82
C ILE A 111 5.45 0.68 28.25
N SER A 112 4.39 0.78 29.06
CA SER A 112 3.02 0.54 28.59
C SER A 112 2.45 1.81 27.96
N ALA A 113 1.89 1.67 26.77
CA ALA A 113 1.08 2.69 26.10
C ALA A 113 -0.29 2.77 26.77
N SER A 114 -0.89 3.95 26.77
CA SER A 114 -2.25 4.21 27.27
C SER A 114 -3.31 4.26 26.16
N GLY A 115 -2.89 4.16 24.89
CA GLY A 115 -3.81 4.17 23.74
C GLY A 115 -4.73 2.96 23.75
N ALA A 116 -5.97 3.16 23.29
CA ALA A 116 -6.96 2.11 23.09
C ALA A 116 -7.37 2.06 21.62
N LEU A 117 -8.00 0.96 21.22
CA LEU A 117 -8.71 0.80 19.96
C LEU A 117 -10.22 0.81 20.25
N PRO A 118 -10.92 1.95 20.06
CA PRO A 118 -12.36 2.02 20.30
C PRO A 118 -13.15 1.22 19.26
N ASP A 119 -14.25 0.59 19.69
CA ASP A 119 -15.16 -0.12 18.78
C ASP A 119 -15.86 0.84 17.80
N THR A 120 -16.16 2.06 18.23
CA THR A 120 -16.75 3.11 17.40
C THR A 120 -15.82 4.31 17.34
N LEU A 121 -15.57 4.82 16.14
CA LEU A 121 -14.62 5.89 15.87
C LEU A 121 -15.31 7.19 15.43
N SER A 122 -16.31 7.09 14.55
CA SER A 122 -17.02 8.25 14.00
C SER A 122 -18.39 7.85 13.43
N SER A 123 -19.14 8.83 12.92
CA SER A 123 -20.39 8.60 12.18
C SER A 123 -20.20 9.06 10.72
N LEU A 124 -20.38 8.15 9.77
CA LEU A 124 -20.42 8.49 8.35
C LEU A 124 -21.86 8.72 7.89
N PRO A 125 -22.15 9.78 7.12
CA PRO A 125 -23.48 9.99 6.56
C PRO A 125 -23.78 8.92 5.50
N ALA A 126 -25.05 8.55 5.36
CA ALA A 126 -25.50 7.73 4.25
C ALA A 126 -25.28 8.48 2.91
N LEU A 127 -25.02 7.73 1.84
CA LEU A 127 -24.98 8.31 0.49
C LEU A 127 -26.37 8.89 0.15
N PRO A 128 -26.44 10.09 -0.46
CA PRO A 128 -27.72 10.64 -0.91
C PRO A 128 -28.28 9.84 -2.10
N SER A 129 -29.54 10.10 -2.47
CA SER A 129 -30.09 9.59 -3.72
C SER A 129 -29.25 10.03 -4.92
N LEU A 130 -29.05 9.14 -5.88
CA LEU A 130 -28.29 9.41 -7.10
C LEU A 130 -29.14 10.09 -8.18
N GLU A 131 -30.46 10.12 -8.03
CA GLU A 131 -31.39 10.69 -9.01
C GLU A 131 -31.19 12.22 -9.13
N GLY A 132 -31.11 12.71 -10.37
CA GLY A 132 -30.95 14.15 -10.65
C GLY A 132 -29.55 14.72 -10.41
N LEU A 133 -28.58 13.93 -9.96
CA LEU A 133 -27.20 14.40 -9.80
C LEU A 133 -26.53 14.64 -11.16
N THR A 134 -25.74 15.71 -11.27
CA THR A 134 -24.96 16.00 -12.49
C THR A 134 -23.91 14.92 -12.74
N VAL A 135 -23.98 14.28 -13.90
CA VAL A 135 -23.01 13.25 -14.31
C VAL A 135 -21.86 13.87 -15.09
N ARG A 136 -20.62 13.58 -14.68
CA ARG A 136 -19.40 13.98 -15.39
C ARG A 136 -18.68 12.71 -15.84
N LYS A 137 -18.38 12.62 -17.14
CA LYS A 137 -17.59 11.52 -17.71
C LYS A 137 -16.14 11.95 -17.82
N LEU A 138 -15.24 11.18 -17.24
CA LEU A 138 -13.80 11.39 -17.33
C LEU A 138 -13.18 10.14 -17.96
N GLN A 139 -12.70 10.27 -19.21
CA GLN A 139 -11.98 9.21 -19.92
C GLN A 139 -10.49 9.46 -19.78
N LEU A 140 -9.77 8.53 -19.18
CA LEU A 140 -8.31 8.54 -19.16
C LEU A 140 -7.79 7.88 -20.44
N SER A 141 -6.75 8.45 -21.04
CA SER A 141 -6.08 7.88 -22.21
C SER A 141 -4.60 8.22 -22.17
N MET A 142 -3.78 7.31 -22.69
CA MET A 142 -2.39 7.55 -23.04
C MET A 142 -2.26 7.50 -24.56
N ASP A 143 -1.29 8.22 -25.11
CA ASP A 143 -0.98 8.11 -26.54
C ASP A 143 -0.52 6.66 -26.84
N PRO A 144 -1.13 5.95 -27.79
CA PRO A 144 -0.85 4.53 -28.00
C PRO A 144 0.60 4.23 -28.41
N MET A 145 1.22 5.12 -29.18
CA MET A 145 2.59 4.93 -29.65
C MET A 145 3.58 5.17 -28.51
N LEU A 146 3.37 6.23 -27.72
CA LEU A 146 4.20 6.51 -26.55
C LEU A 146 4.06 5.43 -25.46
N ASP A 147 2.85 4.90 -25.27
CA ASP A 147 2.61 3.79 -24.35
C ASP A 147 3.38 2.53 -24.78
N MET A 148 3.24 2.12 -26.05
CA MET A 148 3.98 0.99 -26.60
C MET A 148 5.50 1.17 -26.53
N MET A 149 6.01 2.35 -26.88
CA MET A 149 7.44 2.64 -26.78
C MET A 149 7.94 2.59 -25.34
N GLY A 150 7.20 3.17 -24.39
CA GLY A 150 7.52 3.11 -22.97
C GLY A 150 7.57 1.67 -22.44
N MET A 151 6.63 0.84 -22.91
CA MET A 151 6.57 -0.59 -22.59
C MET A 151 7.75 -1.37 -23.13
N GLN A 152 8.07 -1.18 -24.41
CA GLN A 152 9.21 -1.84 -25.02
C GLN A 152 10.51 -1.48 -24.32
N MET A 153 10.72 -0.20 -23.99
CA MET A 153 11.91 0.24 -23.24
C MET A 153 12.01 -0.38 -21.85
N LEU A 154 10.88 -0.56 -21.15
CA LEU A 154 10.84 -1.22 -19.85
C LEU A 154 11.22 -2.71 -19.97
N MET A 155 10.65 -3.40 -20.96
CA MET A 155 10.90 -4.82 -21.22
C MET A 155 12.33 -5.08 -21.68
N GLU A 156 12.88 -4.25 -22.58
CA GLU A 156 14.28 -4.35 -23.02
C GLU A 156 15.25 -4.23 -21.84
N LYS A 157 14.92 -3.40 -20.85
CA LYS A 157 15.78 -3.15 -19.70
C LYS A 157 15.71 -4.23 -18.62
N TYR A 158 14.52 -4.76 -18.34
CA TYR A 158 14.29 -5.63 -17.17
C TYR A 158 13.74 -7.01 -17.51
N GLY A 159 13.47 -7.28 -18.79
CA GLY A 159 12.90 -8.53 -19.29
C GLY A 159 11.53 -8.83 -18.70
N ASP A 160 11.19 -10.11 -18.66
CA ASP A 160 9.90 -10.62 -18.19
C ASP A 160 9.58 -10.23 -16.74
N GLN A 161 10.61 -9.96 -15.92
CA GLN A 161 10.44 -9.53 -14.54
C GLN A 161 9.70 -8.19 -14.42
N ALA A 162 9.71 -7.35 -15.45
CA ALA A 162 8.91 -6.12 -15.49
C ALA A 162 7.39 -6.40 -15.45
N MET A 163 6.96 -7.59 -15.86
CA MET A 163 5.56 -8.01 -15.92
C MET A 163 5.22 -9.08 -14.87
N ALA A 164 6.11 -9.33 -13.91
CA ALA A 164 5.88 -10.32 -12.86
C ALA A 164 4.61 -10.00 -12.06
N GLY A 165 3.72 -11.00 -11.91
CA GLY A 165 2.45 -10.88 -11.20
C GLY A 165 1.29 -10.26 -12.00
N MET A 166 1.51 -9.87 -13.26
CA MET A 166 0.46 -9.39 -14.17
C MET A 166 -0.30 -10.56 -14.82
N ASP A 167 -1.53 -10.33 -15.26
CA ASP A 167 -2.36 -11.36 -15.90
C ASP A 167 -1.79 -11.80 -17.26
N HIS A 168 -1.93 -13.10 -17.58
CA HIS A 168 -1.43 -13.68 -18.83
C HIS A 168 -2.01 -13.05 -20.11
N SER A 169 -3.23 -12.50 -20.05
CA SER A 169 -3.84 -11.80 -21.20
C SER A 169 -3.14 -10.48 -21.52
N GLN A 170 -2.57 -9.82 -20.52
CA GLN A 170 -1.87 -8.54 -20.66
C GLN A 170 -0.48 -8.72 -21.29
N MET A 171 0.14 -9.89 -21.12
CA MET A 171 1.41 -10.25 -21.76
C MET A 171 1.28 -10.41 -23.29
N MET A 172 0.14 -10.93 -23.78
CA MET A 172 -0.08 -11.25 -25.20
C MET A 172 -0.56 -10.06 -26.04
N GLY A 173 -1.24 -9.09 -25.43
CA GLY A 173 -1.73 -7.90 -26.14
C GLY A 173 -0.62 -6.98 -26.66
N HIS A 174 0.58 -7.05 -26.08
CA HIS A 174 1.73 -6.21 -26.46
C HIS A 174 2.74 -6.90 -27.40
N MET A 175 2.67 -8.22 -27.56
CA MET A 175 3.50 -8.95 -28.55
C MET A 175 2.84 -9.08 -29.92
N GLY A 176 1.62 -8.56 -30.08
CA GLY A 176 0.74 -8.82 -31.22
C GLY A 176 0.60 -7.68 -32.24
N THR A 177 1.68 -7.03 -32.67
CA THR A 177 1.74 -6.30 -33.96
C THR A 177 3.18 -6.12 -34.42
N ALA A 178 3.80 -7.22 -34.86
CA ALA A 178 4.93 -7.18 -35.77
C ALA A 178 4.53 -8.01 -36.99
N ILE A 179 4.05 -7.34 -38.03
CA ILE A 179 3.98 -7.85 -39.40
C ILE A 179 4.76 -6.87 -40.27
#